data_AF-A0A6P1BZ26-F1
#
_entry.id   AF-A0A6P1BZ26-F1
#
_cell.length_a   1.000
_cell.length_b   1.000
_cell.length_c   1.000
_cell.angle_alpha   90.00
_cell.angle_beta   90.00
_cell.angle_gamma   90.00
#
_symmetry.space_group_name_H-M   'P 1'
#
loop_
_entity.id
_entity.type
_entity.pdbx_description
1 polymer ?
#
loop_
_entity_poly.entity_id
_entity_poly.type
_entity_poly.pdbx_seq_one_letter_code
_entity_poly.pdbx_strand_id
1 'polypeptide(L)' 'MIHGWSALGGLTMAEWEDELERWLKPFLDRLGHKTRQRMCPLYVAGLIGPGDRKSVQPMAERLATGN' A
#
# COMPACT_ATOMS: atom_id res chain seq x y z
N MET A 1 -18.51 5.28 7.30
CA MET A 1 -18.59 4.32 6.18
C MET A 1 -18.56 5.13 4.89
N ILE A 2 -17.37 5.49 4.42
CA ILE A 2 -17.19 6.29 3.19
C ILE A 2 -16.80 5.31 2.08
N HIS A 3 -17.78 4.77 1.37
CA HIS A 3 -17.55 4.04 0.12
C HIS A 3 -17.40 5.06 -1.01
N GLY A 4 -16.24 5.72 -1.05
CA GLY A 4 -15.92 6.80 -1.99
C GLY A 4 -15.05 6.34 -3.17
N TRP A 5 -15.22 5.13 -3.68
CA TRP A 5 -14.45 4.65 -4.86
C TRP A 5 -15.28 3.92 -5.92
N SER A 6 -16.61 4.05 -5.92
CA SER A 6 -17.42 3.41 -6.98
C SER A 6 -17.48 4.20 -8.30
N ALA A 7 -16.75 5.33 -8.43
CA ALA A 7 -16.85 6.21 -9.60
C ALA A 7 -15.73 6.06 -10.65
N LEU A 8 -14.70 5.26 -10.37
CA LEU A 8 -13.66 4.89 -11.35
C LEU A 8 -13.69 3.37 -11.45
N GLY A 9 -14.03 2.84 -12.62
CA GLY A 9 -14.35 1.42 -12.82
C GLY A 9 -13.34 0.45 -12.20
N GLY A 10 -13.83 -0.36 -11.25
CA GLY A 10 -13.52 -1.78 -11.21
C GLY A 10 -12.11 -2.22 -10.82
N LEU A 11 -11.41 -1.53 -9.93
CA LEU A 11 -10.25 -2.13 -9.25
C LEU A 11 -10.71 -2.67 -7.89
N THR A 12 -10.78 -3.98 -7.76
CA THR A 12 -10.75 -4.67 -6.46
C THR A 12 -9.53 -4.19 -5.66
N MET A 13 -9.59 -4.29 -4.33
CA MET A 13 -8.50 -3.84 -3.46
C MET A 13 -7.12 -4.40 -3.86
N ALA A 14 -7.07 -5.63 -4.38
CA ALA A 14 -5.85 -6.24 -4.88
C ALA A 14 -5.32 -5.54 -6.15
N GLU A 15 -6.19 -5.13 -7.07
CA GLU A 15 -5.77 -4.53 -8.34
C GLU A 15 -5.22 -3.10 -8.16
N TRP A 16 -5.66 -2.38 -7.12
CA TRP A 16 -5.10 -1.08 -6.73
C TRP A 16 -3.68 -1.20 -6.14
N GLU A 17 -3.44 -2.18 -5.27
CA GLU A 17 -2.11 -2.38 -4.66
C GLU A 17 -1.07 -2.69 -5.75
N ASP A 18 -1.44 -3.54 -6.71
CA ASP A 18 -0.64 -3.83 -7.89
C ASP A 18 -0.36 -2.59 -8.75
N GLU A 19 -1.35 -1.71 -8.92
CA GLU A 19 -1.19 -0.45 -9.65
C GLU A 19 -0.26 0.52 -8.92
N LEU A 20 -0.38 0.59 -7.59
CA LEU A 20 0.50 1.37 -6.73
C LEU A 20 1.95 0.89 -6.83
N GLU A 21 2.20 -0.42 -6.83
CA GLU A 21 3.54 -0.98 -7.01
C GLU A 21 4.14 -0.62 -8.37
N ARG A 22 3.35 -0.74 -9.45
CA ARG A 22 3.77 -0.33 -10.80
C ARG A 22 4.13 1.15 -10.84
N TRP A 23 3.31 2.00 -10.24
CA TRP A 23 3.54 3.44 -10.17
C TRP A 23 4.77 3.80 -9.33
N LEU A 24 5.02 3.05 -8.24
CA LEU A 24 6.17 3.27 -7.35
C LEU A 24 7.51 2.85 -7.96
N LYS A 25 7.52 1.97 -8.96
CA LYS A 25 8.73 1.38 -9.55
C LYS A 25 9.89 2.37 -9.81
N PRO A 26 9.71 3.51 -10.51
CA PRO A 26 10.80 4.46 -10.74
C PRO A 26 11.40 5.05 -9.44
N PHE A 27 10.61 5.17 -8.37
CA PHE A 27 11.08 5.67 -7.08
C PHE A 27 11.82 4.59 -6.29
N LEU A 28 11.33 3.34 -6.33
CA LEU A 28 11.96 2.20 -5.68
C LEU A 28 13.36 1.96 -6.24
N ASP A 29 13.52 2.06 -7.56
CA ASP A 29 14.81 1.89 -8.23
C ASP A 29 15.86 2.89 -7.70
N ARG A 30 15.43 4.05 -7.18
CA ARG A 30 16.33 5.06 -6.61
C ARG A 30 16.71 4.85 -5.14
N LEU A 31 15.97 4.03 -4.37
CA LEU A 31 16.18 3.80 -2.93
C LEU A 31 17.48 3.05 -2.57
N GLY A 32 18.11 2.39 -3.55
CA GLY A 32 19.41 1.71 -3.45
C GLY A 32 19.48 0.47 -2.55
N HIS A 33 18.58 0.32 -1.57
CA HIS A 33 18.59 -0.78 -0.60
C HIS A 33 17.42 -1.73 -0.81
N LYS A 34 17.71 -3.01 -1.06
CA LYS A 34 16.70 -4.04 -1.41
C LYS A 34 15.60 -4.19 -0.35
N THR A 35 15.94 -4.16 0.93
CA THR A 35 14.94 -4.20 2.01
C THR A 35 14.01 -2.98 1.98
N ARG A 36 14.50 -1.78 1.67
CA ARG A 36 13.65 -0.59 1.58
C ARG A 36 12.75 -0.64 0.35
N GLN A 37 13.25 -1.19 -0.76
CA GLN A 37 12.44 -1.43 -1.96
C GLN A 37 11.27 -2.37 -1.68
N ARG A 38 11.48 -3.44 -0.90
CA ARG A 38 10.44 -4.39 -0.50
C ARG A 38 9.44 -3.78 0.50
N MET A 39 9.92 -2.98 1.45
CA MET A 39 9.06 -2.43 2.52
C MET A 39 8.29 -1.17 2.11
N CYS A 40 8.80 -0.39 1.15
CA CYS A 40 8.22 0.90 0.76
C CYS A 40 6.78 0.78 0.24
N PRO A 41 6.44 -0.16 -0.66
CA PRO A 41 5.05 -0.33 -1.10
C PRO A 41 4.09 -0.60 0.05
N LEU A 42 4.45 -1.51 0.97
CA LEU A 42 3.65 -1.84 2.16
C LEU A 42 3.40 -0.61 3.05
N TYR A 43 4.45 0.20 3.25
CA TYR A 43 4.36 1.43 4.05
C TYR A 43 3.43 2.46 3.40
N VAL A 44 3.54 2.65 2.08
CA VAL A 44 2.71 3.62 1.34
C VAL A 44 1.26 3.14 1.30
N ALA A 45 1.02 1.88 0.96
CA ALA A 45 -0.31 1.27 0.95
C ALA A 45 -1.00 1.40 2.31
N GLY A 46 -0.29 1.12 3.41
CA GLY A 46 -0.84 1.25 4.76
C GLY A 46 -1.12 2.69 5.21
N LEU A 47 -0.50 3.69 4.57
CA LEU A 47 -0.74 5.13 4.85
C LEU A 47 -1.89 5.73 4.06
N ILE A 48 -2.06 5.32 2.79
CA ILE A 48 -3.04 5.91 1.86
C ILE A 48 -4.27 5.04 1.68
N GLY A 49 -4.15 3.75 1.96
CA GLY A 49 -5.23 2.78 1.90
C GLY A 49 -6.21 2.91 3.06
N PRO A 50 -7.28 2.10 3.05
CA PRO A 50 -8.28 2.11 4.11
C PRO A 50 -7.66 1.73 5.46
N GLY A 51 -7.92 2.55 6.47
CA GLY A 51 -7.48 2.34 7.84
C GLY A 51 -7.64 3.60 8.68
N ASP A 52 -8.11 3.45 9.92
CA ASP A 52 -8.45 4.60 10.77
C ASP A 52 -7.22 5.36 11.25
N ARG A 53 -6.12 4.65 11.54
CA ARG A 53 -4.89 5.25 12.11
C ARG A 53 -3.69 5.10 11.19
N LYS A 54 -3.13 6.25 10.80
CA LYS A 54 -1.87 6.40 10.05
C LYS A 54 -0.66 6.31 10.98
N SER A 55 -0.45 5.13 11.54
CA SER A 55 0.70 4.80 12.39
C SER A 55 1.22 3.42 12.02
N VAL A 56 2.52 3.19 12.28
CA VAL A 56 3.18 1.90 11.97
C VAL A 56 2.57 0.76 12.76
N GLN A 57 2.24 0.96 14.05
CA GLN A 57 1.70 -0.12 14.88
C GLN A 57 0.34 -0.64 14.35
N PRO A 58 -0.68 0.21 14.12
CA PRO A 58 -1.95 -0.25 13.54
C PRO A 58 -1.82 -0.80 12.13
N MET A 59 -0.86 -0.30 11.36
CA MET A 59 -0.55 -0.82 10.02
C MET A 59 0.06 -2.22 10.11
N ALA A 60 0.99 -2.43 11.05
CA ALA A 60 1.56 -3.74 11.33
C ALA A 60 0.49 -4.73 11.80
N GLU A 61 -0.44 -4.32 12.66
CA GLU A 61 -1.58 -5.17 13.08
C GLU A 61 -2.42 -5.67 11.89
N ARG A 62 -2.55 -4.89 10.81
CA ARG A 62 -3.29 -5.28 9.60
C ARG A 62 -2.48 -6.12 8.61
N LEU A 63 -1.18 -5.83 8.49
CA LEU A 63 -0.29 -6.44 7.50
C LEU A 63 0.45 -7.68 8.03
N ALA A 64 0.56 -7.84 9.35
CA ALA A 64 1.32 -8.93 9.98
C ALA A 64 0.53 -10.23 10.12
N THR A 65 -0.38 -10.52 9.18
CA THR A 65 -0.92 -11.87 8.98
C THR A 65 0.20 -12.76 8.46
N GLY A 66 1.02 -13.26 9.39
CA GLY A 66 2.12 -14.17 9.09
C GLY A 66 1.61 -15.41 8.38
N ASN A 67 2.13 -15.64 7.18
CA ASN A 67 2.18 -16.95 6.53
C ASN A 67 3.63 -17.35 6.36
#